data_AF-K5VC90-F1
#
_entry.id   AF-K5VC90-F1
#
_cell.length_a   1.000
_cell.length_b   1.000
_cell.length_c   1.000
_cell.angle_alpha   90.00
_cell.angle_beta   90.00
_cell.angle_gamma   90.00
#
_symmetry.space_group_name_H-M   'P 1'
#
loop_
_entity.id
_entity.type
_entity.pdbx_description
1 polymer ?
#
loop_
_entity_poly.entity_id
_entity_poly.type
_entity_poly.pdbx_seq_one_letter_code
_entity_poly.pdbx_strand_id
1 'polypeptide(L)'
;MMRPNFANLKSFEYPDDYLLKLKGIIHDEEMKHPASSDENNDRCLMVIKRGRATGLTIGRANEICSYVREGYSKYGVYGTSKEWTIIPCDSKHGPFSLAGDSGSVIVDGQGRIGGLLTGG
;
A
#
# COMPACT_ATOMS: atom_id res chain seq x y z
N MET A 1 -7.95 13.36 6.85
CA MET A 1 -9.06 12.46 6.48
C MET A 1 -8.57 11.59 5.33
N MET A 2 -8.67 10.25 5.40
CA MET A 2 -8.17 9.37 4.32
C MET A 2 -9.19 9.27 3.18
N ARG A 3 -9.44 10.42 2.56
CA ARG A 3 -10.37 10.64 1.43
C ARG A 3 -9.84 11.84 0.63
N PRO A 4 -8.75 11.65 -0.14
CA PRO A 4 -7.97 12.75 -0.73
C PRO A 4 -8.74 13.55 -1.77
N ASN A 5 -9.73 12.91 -2.42
CA ASN A 5 -10.67 13.56 -3.32
C ASN A 5 -12.09 13.36 -2.78
N PHE A 6 -12.90 14.42 -2.73
CA PHE A 6 -14.29 14.37 -2.24
C PHE A 6 -15.21 13.51 -3.12
N ALA A 7 -14.88 13.33 -4.40
CA ALA A 7 -15.61 12.45 -5.32
C ALA A 7 -15.39 10.96 -5.02
N ASN A 8 -14.31 10.58 -4.32
CA ASN A 8 -14.09 9.19 -3.94
C ASN A 8 -15.17 8.71 -2.98
N LEU A 9 -15.53 7.42 -3.05
CA LEU A 9 -16.24 6.73 -1.97
C LEU A 9 -15.44 6.83 -0.65
N LYS A 10 -16.10 6.59 0.50
CA LYS A 10 -15.41 6.54 1.79
C LYS A 10 -14.41 5.39 1.80
N SER A 11 -13.13 5.69 1.61
CA SER A 11 -12.03 4.72 1.61
C SER A 11 -11.58 4.28 3.01
N PHE A 12 -12.02 4.96 4.08
CA PHE A 12 -11.69 4.66 5.47
C PHE A 12 -12.80 5.15 6.40
N GLU A 13 -13.13 4.36 7.41
CA GLU A 13 -13.97 4.76 8.54
C GLU A 13 -13.20 4.47 9.84
N TYR A 14 -13.31 5.38 10.81
CA TYR A 14 -12.53 5.30 12.04
C TYR A 14 -13.15 4.24 12.99
N PRO A 15 -12.42 3.18 13.40
CA PRO A 15 -12.98 2.14 14.27
C PRO A 15 -13.28 2.66 15.68
N ASP A 16 -14.41 2.24 16.26
CA ASP A 16 -14.81 2.61 17.64
C ASP A 16 -13.82 2.11 18.70
N ASP A 17 -13.14 0.99 18.44
CA ASP A 17 -12.12 0.40 19.30
C ASP A 17 -10.69 0.89 18.99
N TYR A 18 -10.56 1.90 18.13
CA TYR A 18 -9.28 2.48 17.69
C TYR A 18 -8.35 1.49 16.95
N LEU A 19 -8.84 0.30 16.57
CA LEU A 19 -8.04 -0.77 15.96
C LEU A 19 -8.55 -1.14 14.55
N LEU A 20 -7.77 -0.79 13.52
CA LEU A 20 -8.03 -1.24 12.16
C LEU A 20 -7.77 -2.75 12.05
N LYS A 21 -8.83 -3.55 12.06
CA LYS A 21 -8.77 -5.01 11.96
C LYS A 21 -8.41 -5.44 10.54
N LEU A 22 -7.37 -6.26 10.42
CA LEU A 22 -6.92 -6.78 9.13
C LEU A 22 -7.87 -7.88 8.64
N LYS A 23 -8.29 -7.82 7.37
CA LYS A 23 -9.23 -8.77 6.77
C LYS A 23 -9.02 -8.91 5.27
N GLY A 24 -8.84 -10.14 4.79
CA GLY A 24 -8.69 -10.43 3.37
C GLY A 24 -7.50 -9.72 2.71
N ILE A 25 -7.56 -9.62 1.37
CA ILE A 25 -6.53 -9.04 0.53
C ILE A 25 -7.12 -8.02 -0.44
N ILE A 26 -6.27 -7.13 -0.94
CA ILE A 26 -6.56 -6.32 -2.13
C ILE A 26 -6.26 -7.20 -3.35
N HIS A 27 -7.13 -7.22 -4.35
CA HIS A 27 -6.89 -8.03 -5.56
C HIS A 27 -5.98 -7.29 -6.54
N ASP A 28 -5.11 -8.03 -7.25
CA ASP A 28 -4.21 -7.51 -8.30
C ASP A 28 -4.90 -6.55 -9.27
N GLU A 29 -6.11 -6.87 -9.74
CA GLU A 29 -6.84 -6.03 -10.69
C GLU A 29 -7.26 -4.68 -10.08
N GLU A 30 -7.52 -4.62 -8.77
CA GLU A 30 -7.82 -3.38 -8.06
C GLU A 30 -6.54 -2.56 -7.77
N MET A 31 -5.40 -3.23 -7.55
CA MET A 31 -4.10 -2.55 -7.47
C MET A 31 -3.66 -1.96 -8.81
N LYS A 32 -3.93 -2.65 -9.92
CA LYS A 32 -3.69 -2.16 -11.29
C LYS A 32 -4.65 -1.06 -11.69
N HIS A 33 -5.91 -1.13 -11.24
CA HIS A 33 -6.96 -0.20 -11.64
C HIS A 33 -7.69 0.37 -10.40
N PRO A 34 -7.04 1.27 -9.64
CA PRO A 34 -7.64 1.87 -8.46
C PRO A 34 -8.92 2.64 -8.82
N ALA A 35 -9.98 2.39 -8.05
CA ALA A 35 -11.27 3.09 -8.20
C ALA A 35 -11.26 4.51 -7.60
N SER A 36 -10.19 4.91 -6.92
CA SER A 36 -10.01 6.20 -6.27
C SER A 36 -8.91 7.02 -6.94
N SER A 37 -9.03 8.35 -6.86
CA SER A 37 -7.97 9.29 -7.24
C SER A 37 -7.46 10.10 -6.05
N ASP A 38 -6.26 10.65 -6.14
CA ASP A 38 -5.73 11.60 -5.16
C ASP A 38 -6.25 13.04 -5.36
N GLU A 39 -5.68 13.99 -4.63
CA GLU A 39 -6.00 15.43 -4.71
C GLU A 39 -5.68 16.08 -6.06
N ASN A 40 -4.76 15.48 -6.85
CA ASN A 40 -4.41 15.92 -8.21
C ASN A 40 -5.25 15.19 -9.28
N ASN A 41 -6.21 14.36 -8.85
CA ASN A 41 -7.04 13.50 -9.68
C ASN A 41 -6.32 12.28 -10.30
N ASP A 42 -5.08 12.00 -9.89
CA ASP A 42 -4.32 10.82 -10.33
C ASP A 42 -4.85 9.55 -9.66
N ARG A 43 -5.07 8.48 -10.44
CA ARG A 43 -5.58 7.20 -9.92
C ARG A 43 -4.58 6.58 -8.96
N CYS A 44 -5.02 6.34 -7.73
CA CYS A 44 -4.21 5.69 -6.71
C CYS A 44 -5.08 4.98 -5.67
N LEU A 45 -4.50 3.97 -5.03
CA LEU A 45 -5.02 3.39 -3.81
C LEU A 45 -4.34 4.07 -2.61
N MET A 46 -5.14 4.57 -1.67
CA MET A 46 -4.62 5.04 -0.39
C MET A 46 -4.30 3.85 0.52
N VAL A 47 -3.06 3.78 1.00
CA VAL A 47 -2.57 2.68 1.85
C VAL A 47 -2.03 3.19 3.18
N ILE A 48 -2.05 2.32 4.18
CA ILE A 48 -1.58 2.55 5.55
C ILE A 48 -0.52 1.49 5.88
N LYS A 49 0.52 1.87 6.61
CA LYS A 49 1.31 0.92 7.42
C LYS A 49 1.55 1.47 8.83
N ARG A 50 1.95 0.60 9.76
CA ARG A 50 2.52 1.00 11.05
C ARG A 50 3.94 0.45 11.18
N GLY A 51 4.92 1.29 10.85
CA GLY A 51 6.35 1.01 10.98
C GLY A 51 6.87 1.14 12.40
N ARG A 52 8.05 0.55 12.66
CA ARG A 52 8.77 0.71 13.93
C ARG A 52 9.52 2.04 13.98
N ALA A 53 10.04 2.52 12.84
CA ALA A 53 10.77 3.77 12.73
C ALA A 53 9.84 4.95 12.46
N THR A 54 8.89 4.82 11.53
CA THR A 54 7.96 5.93 11.18
C THR A 54 6.67 5.98 12.00
N GLY A 55 6.34 4.93 12.76
CA GLY A 55 4.99 4.79 13.31
C GLY A 55 3.94 4.63 12.21
N LEU A 56 2.74 5.19 12.41
CA LEU A 56 1.65 5.15 11.44
C LEU A 56 1.91 6.10 10.27
N THR A 57 2.02 5.58 9.05
CA THR A 57 2.17 6.38 7.82
C THR A 57 1.11 6.02 6.79
N ILE A 58 0.75 7.01 5.98
CA ILE A 58 -0.20 6.90 4.87
C ILE A 58 0.55 7.17 3.57
N GLY A 59 0.30 6.35 2.55
CA GLY A 59 0.89 6.45 1.23
C GLY A 59 -0.14 6.37 0.12
N ARG A 60 0.29 6.78 -1.07
CA ARG A 60 -0.40 6.56 -2.36
C ARG A 60 0.33 5.45 -3.10
N ALA A 61 -0.40 4.46 -3.54
CA ALA A 61 0.11 3.40 -4.40
C ALA A 61 -0.62 3.44 -5.74
N ASN A 62 0.11 3.43 -6.85
CA ASN A 62 -0.45 3.51 -8.20
C ASN A 62 -0.37 2.14 -8.91
N GLU A 63 -0.59 2.13 -10.22
CA GLU A 63 -0.59 0.91 -11.05
C GLU A 63 0.77 0.18 -10.94
N ILE A 64 0.74 -1.11 -10.57
CA ILE A 64 1.93 -1.93 -10.26
C ILE A 64 2.90 -2.00 -11.44
N CYS A 65 4.17 -1.60 -11.21
CA CYS A 65 5.25 -1.71 -12.21
C CYS A 65 6.61 -2.16 -11.63
N SER A 66 6.64 -3.31 -10.97
CA SER A 66 7.85 -4.13 -10.83
C SER A 66 7.45 -5.61 -10.83
N TYR A 67 8.05 -6.40 -11.72
CA TYR A 67 7.75 -7.81 -11.94
C TYR A 67 9.05 -8.54 -12.25
N VAL A 68 9.61 -9.24 -11.28
CA VAL A 68 10.81 -10.06 -11.49
C VAL A 68 10.37 -11.48 -11.80
N ARG A 69 10.75 -11.98 -12.99
CA ARG A 69 10.81 -13.42 -13.25
C ARG A 69 12.18 -13.93 -12.85
N GLU A 70 12.25 -14.60 -11.72
CA GLU A 70 13.36 -15.52 -11.47
C GLU A 70 13.15 -16.74 -12.37
N GLY A 71 14.10 -16.99 -13.27
CA GLY A 71 14.09 -18.17 -14.15
C GLY A 71 14.71 -19.37 -13.44
N TYR A 72 14.11 -20.56 -13.58
CA TYR A 72 14.70 -21.80 -13.01
C TYR A 72 16.15 -22.01 -13.47
N SER A 73 17.03 -22.22 -12.49
CA SER A 73 18.21 -23.06 -12.66
C SER A 73 17.80 -24.54 -12.64
N LYS A 74 18.74 -25.46 -12.90
CA LYS A 74 18.54 -26.91 -13.02
C LYS A 74 17.96 -27.65 -11.78
N TYR A 75 17.61 -26.94 -10.71
CA TYR A 75 16.97 -27.47 -9.49
C TYR A 75 15.82 -26.60 -8.91
N GLY A 76 15.65 -25.34 -9.38
CA GLY A 76 14.77 -24.30 -8.78
C GLY A 76 15.04 -22.89 -9.33
N VAL A 77 14.12 -21.90 -9.37
CA VAL A 77 12.65 -21.86 -9.15
C VAL A 77 12.02 -20.79 -10.10
N TYR A 78 10.74 -20.88 -10.51
CA TYR A 78 10.03 -19.80 -11.22
C TYR A 78 9.35 -18.89 -10.20
N GLY A 79 10.17 -18.12 -9.49
CA GLY A 79 9.67 -17.03 -8.66
C GLY A 79 9.13 -15.91 -9.55
N THR A 80 7.84 -15.63 -9.46
CA THR A 80 7.31 -14.32 -9.86
C THR A 80 7.21 -13.49 -8.60
N SER A 81 8.07 -12.48 -8.45
CA SER A 81 7.83 -11.41 -7.48
C SER A 81 7.09 -10.26 -8.17
N LYS A 82 6.29 -9.55 -7.38
CA LYS A 82 5.66 -8.28 -7.76
C LYS A 82 5.99 -7.30 -6.66
N GLU A 83 6.55 -6.15 -7.02
CA GLU A 83 6.80 -5.08 -6.05
C GLU A 83 5.86 -3.91 -6.34
N TRP A 84 5.45 -3.25 -5.28
CA TRP A 84 4.41 -2.23 -5.32
C TRP A 84 4.95 -0.94 -4.72
N THR A 85 5.21 0.03 -5.58
CA THR A 85 5.79 1.32 -5.20
C THR A 85 4.75 2.15 -4.43
N ILE A 86 5.16 2.68 -3.28
CA ILE A 86 4.31 3.53 -2.43
C ILE A 86 5.01 4.87 -2.22
N ILE A 87 4.33 5.94 -2.60
CA ILE A 87 4.79 7.31 -2.47
C ILE A 87 4.12 7.93 -1.21
N PRO A 88 4.77 8.83 -0.46
CA PRO A 88 4.10 9.56 0.62
C PRO A 88 2.76 10.19 0.22
N CYS A 89 1.81 10.22 1.15
CA CYS A 89 0.51 10.85 0.95
C CYS A 89 0.65 12.32 0.51
N ASP A 90 1.58 13.06 1.13
CA ASP A 90 1.92 14.44 0.80
C ASP A 90 3.41 14.72 1.11
N SER A 91 3.86 15.95 0.83
CA SER A 91 5.23 16.41 1.08
C SER A 91 5.49 16.94 2.51
N LYS A 92 4.48 16.94 3.39
CA LYS A 92 4.51 17.58 4.71
C LYS A 92 4.79 16.59 5.84
N HIS A 93 4.31 15.35 5.71
CA HIS A 93 4.39 14.33 6.77
C HIS A 93 5.63 13.41 6.68
N GLY A 94 6.60 13.72 5.80
CA GLY A 94 7.85 12.96 5.66
C GLY A 94 7.71 11.70 4.78
N PRO A 95 8.71 10.80 4.80
CA PRO A 95 8.71 9.60 3.97
C PRO A 95 7.69 8.56 4.46
N PHE A 96 7.22 7.71 3.54
CA PHE A 96 6.33 6.61 3.89
C PHE A 96 7.02 5.59 4.79
N SER A 97 8.30 5.30 4.54
CA SER A 97 9.14 4.30 5.22
C SER A 97 10.49 4.87 5.64
N LEU A 98 11.11 4.23 6.63
CA LEU A 98 12.52 4.40 6.99
C LEU A 98 13.17 3.04 7.33
N ALA A 99 14.50 3.02 7.39
CA ALA A 99 15.28 1.87 7.85
C ALA A 99 14.78 1.38 9.22
N GLY A 100 14.41 0.09 9.29
CA GLY A 100 13.80 -0.52 10.48
C GLY A 100 12.28 -0.74 10.38
N ASP A 101 11.62 -0.30 9.30
CA ASP A 101 10.21 -0.62 9.02
C ASP A 101 10.00 -1.93 8.25
N SER A 102 11.04 -2.56 7.70
CA SER A 102 10.94 -3.81 6.94
C SER A 102 10.16 -4.88 7.71
N GLY A 103 9.27 -5.59 7.02
CA GLY A 103 8.30 -6.51 7.62
C GLY A 103 6.99 -5.85 8.08
N SER A 104 6.81 -4.54 7.93
CA SER A 104 5.51 -3.89 8.14
C SER A 104 4.51 -4.32 7.07
N VAL A 105 3.29 -4.69 7.49
CA VAL A 105 2.18 -4.93 6.57
C VAL A 105 1.64 -3.62 6.01
N ILE A 106 1.29 -3.62 4.73
CA ILE A 106 0.65 -2.51 4.02
C ILE A 106 -0.81 -2.91 3.73
N VAL A 107 -1.75 -2.05 4.12
CA VAL A 107 -3.20 -2.30 4.02
C VAL A 107 -3.95 -1.11 3.45
N ASP A 108 -5.13 -1.33 2.87
CA ASP A 108 -6.06 -0.22 2.55
C ASP A 108 -6.79 0.28 3.81
N GLY A 109 -7.61 1.33 3.64
CA GLY A 109 -8.43 1.87 4.72
C GLY A 109 -9.59 0.97 5.18
N GLN A 110 -9.77 -0.21 4.56
CA GLN A 110 -10.69 -1.26 5.01
C GLN A 110 -9.95 -2.39 5.76
N GLY A 111 -8.62 -2.32 5.90
CA GLY A 111 -7.80 -3.35 6.53
C GLY A 111 -7.45 -4.52 5.61
N ARG A 112 -7.68 -4.42 4.30
CA ARG A 112 -7.29 -5.46 3.32
C ARG A 112 -5.80 -5.39 3.05
N ILE A 113 -5.12 -6.53 3.11
CA ILE A 113 -3.67 -6.62 2.93
C ILE A 113 -3.30 -6.46 1.46
N GLY A 114 -2.39 -5.54 1.15
CA GLY A 114 -1.85 -5.34 -0.20
C GLY A 114 -0.40 -5.81 -0.36
N GLY A 115 0.38 -5.85 0.72
CA GLY A 115 1.75 -6.33 0.64
C GLY A 115 2.52 -6.25 1.96
N LEU A 116 3.79 -6.65 1.89
CA LEU A 116 4.76 -6.56 2.98
C LEU A 116 5.88 -5.60 2.55
N LEU A 117 6.23 -4.64 3.40
CA LEU A 117 7.32 -3.72 3.12
C LEU A 117 8.66 -4.47 3.21
N THR A 118 9.35 -4.64 2.08
CA THR A 118 10.69 -5.25 2.01
C THR A 118 11.79 -4.21 2.28
N GLY A 119 11.66 -3.02 1.70
CA GLY A 119 12.53 -1.87 1.91
C GLY A 119 11.90 -0.57 1.45
N GLY A 120 12.65 0.53 1.57
CA GLY A 120 12.28 1.89 1.20
C GLY A 120 12.99 2.92 2.06
#